data_AF-A0A438GP06-F1
#
_entry.id   AF-A0A438GP06-F1
#
_cell.length_a   1.000
_cell.length_b   1.000
_cell.length_c   1.000
_cell.angle_alpha   90.00
_cell.angle_beta   90.00
_cell.angle_gamma   90.00
#
_symmetry.space_group_name_H-M   'P 1'
#
loop_
_entity.id
_entity.type
_entity.pdbx_description
1 polymer ?
#
loop_
_entity_poly.entity_id
_entity_poly.type
_entity_poly.pdbx_seq_one_letter_code
_entity_poly.pdbx_strand_id
1 'polypeptide(L)' 'MLRKSSQQIIPQQPFEINGEVHIVIQYDDVEPKSVQEGLTCLTKDEWRKAMEEELELMIKNQFWDLVDLPSD' A
#
# COMPACT_ATOMS: atom_id res chain seq x y z
N MET A 1 -16.09 -13.94 -9.66
CA MET A 1 -16.52 -13.22 -8.44
C MET A 1 -15.63 -12.00 -8.31
N LEU A 2 -16.18 -10.79 -8.46
CA LEU A 2 -15.43 -9.55 -8.36
C LEU A 2 -15.48 -9.07 -6.91
N ARG A 3 -14.38 -9.18 -6.17
CA ARG A 3 -14.28 -8.60 -4.82
C ARG A 3 -14.30 -7.09 -4.97
N LYS A 4 -15.47 -6.48 -4.80
CA LYS A 4 -15.58 -5.03 -4.65
C LYS A 4 -15.05 -4.68 -3.26
N SER A 5 -13.88 -4.05 -3.20
CA SER A 5 -13.38 -3.43 -1.98
C SER A 5 -14.26 -2.21 -1.69
N SER A 6 -15.03 -2.24 -0.62
CA SER A 6 -15.60 -1.03 -0.05
C SER A 6 -14.56 -0.44 0.88
N GLN A 7 -13.64 0.36 0.33
CA GLN A 7 -12.92 1.37 1.12
C GLN A 7 -13.99 2.36 1.60
N GLN A 8 -14.68 1.99 2.68
CA GLN A 8 -15.69 2.81 3.29
C GLN A 8 -14.97 4.07 3.79
N ILE A 9 -15.45 5.23 3.35
CA ILE A 9 -15.01 6.52 3.86
C ILE A 9 -15.35 6.54 5.35
N ILE A 10 -14.35 6.28 6.20
CA ILE A 10 -14.48 6.49 7.63
C ILE A 10 -14.45 8.00 7.84
N PRO A 11 -15.45 8.61 8.52
CA PRO A 11 -15.42 10.03 8.81
C PRO A 11 -14.13 10.36 9.59
N GLN A 12 -13.32 11.23 9.02
CA GLN A 12 -12.00 11.61 9.54
C GLN A 12 -12.18 12.34 10.88
N GLN A 13 -11.99 11.63 12.00
CA GLN A 13 -11.96 12.25 13.32
C GLN A 13 -10.54 12.78 13.59
N PRO A 14 -10.39 14.06 13.99
CA PRO A 14 -9.13 14.55 14.55
C PRO A 14 -8.75 13.70 15.76
N PHE A 15 -7.45 13.42 15.91
CA PHE A 15 -6.92 12.69 17.05
C PHE A 15 -5.71 13.42 17.63
N GLU A 16 -5.51 13.27 18.93
CA GLU A 16 -4.44 13.96 19.66
C GLU A 16 -3.26 13.02 19.86
N ILE A 17 -2.06 13.47 19.47
CA ILE A 17 -0.80 12.84 19.84
C ILE A 17 0.00 13.89 20.61
N ASN A 18 0.34 13.60 21.88
CA ASN A 18 1.18 14.47 22.71
C ASN A 18 0.71 15.94 22.81
N GLY A 19 -0.59 16.20 22.81
CA GLY A 19 -1.13 17.57 22.87
C GLY A 19 -1.26 18.28 21.51
N GLU A 20 -0.88 17.62 20.41
CA GLU A 20 -1.03 18.14 19.06
C GLU A 20 -2.19 17.43 18.34
N VAL A 21 -3.08 18.22 17.74
CA VAL A 21 -4.23 17.71 16.98
C VAL A 21 -3.79 17.40 15.56
N HIS A 22 -3.81 16.12 15.21
CA HIS A 22 -3.52 15.65 13.87
C HIS A 22 -4.81 15.38 13.09
N ILE A 23 -4.79 15.74 11.81
CA ILE A 23 -5.85 15.44 10.84
C ILE A 23 -5.29 14.48 9.78
N VAL A 24 -5.98 13.37 9.54
CA VAL A 24 -5.61 12.43 8.46
C VAL A 24 -6.22 12.94 7.17
N ILE A 25 -5.42 13.60 6.33
CA ILE A 25 -5.86 13.98 4.98
C ILE A 25 -5.73 12.72 4.11
N GLN A 26 -6.83 12.00 3.90
CA GLN A 26 -6.86 10.90 2.92
C GLN A 26 -6.90 11.50 1.51
N TYR A 27 -5.80 11.35 0.77
CA TYR A 27 -5.79 11.59 -0.66
C TYR A 27 -6.26 10.32 -1.38
N ASP A 28 -7.58 10.16 -1.51
CA ASP A 28 -8.23 9.02 -2.20
C ASP A 28 -7.87 8.87 -3.69
N ASP A 29 -7.07 9.82 -4.22
CA ASP A 29 -6.69 9.93 -5.64
C ASP A 29 -5.23 9.56 -5.90
N VAL A 30 -4.45 9.19 -4.86
CA VAL A 30 -3.01 8.96 -4.99
C VAL A 30 -2.66 7.47 -5.03
N GLU A 31 -3.46 6.61 -4.39
CA GLU A 31 -3.23 5.17 -4.37
C GLU A 31 -4.00 4.47 -5.51
N PRO A 32 -3.33 3.68 -6.37
CA PRO A 32 -4.00 2.99 -7.47
C PRO A 32 -4.99 1.95 -6.94
N LYS A 33 -6.21 1.96 -7.46
CA LYS A 33 -7.32 1.08 -7.03
C LYS A 33 -7.26 -0.29 -7.70
N SER A 34 -6.36 -0.47 -8.66
CA SER A 34 -6.12 -1.74 -9.33
C SER A 34 -4.66 -1.90 -9.75
N VAL A 35 -4.23 -3.16 -9.94
CA VAL A 35 -2.89 -3.46 -10.47
C VAL A 35 -2.67 -2.78 -11.82
N GLN A 36 -3.68 -2.81 -12.71
CA GLN A 36 -3.57 -2.18 -14.01
C GLN A 36 -3.38 -0.66 -13.91
N GLU A 37 -4.08 -0.01 -12.98
CA GLU A 37 -3.92 1.42 -12.70
C GLU A 37 -2.52 1.73 -12.15
N GLY A 38 -2.01 0.94 -11.21
CA GLY A 38 -0.64 1.12 -10.70
C GLY A 38 0.45 0.89 -11.74
N LEU A 39 0.20 0.01 -12.71
CA LEU A 39 1.12 -0.25 -13.82
C LEU A 39 1.04 0.80 -14.94
N THR A 40 -0.05 1.59 -15.00
CA THR A 40 -0.29 2.59 -16.05
C THR A 40 -0.23 4.02 -15.56
N CYS A 41 -0.15 4.25 -14.25
CA CYS A 41 -0.05 5.57 -13.66
C CYS A 41 1.27 6.27 -14.00
N LEU A 42 1.28 7.60 -13.89
CA LEU A 42 2.45 8.43 -14.19
C LEU A 42 3.64 8.11 -13.27
N THR A 43 3.36 7.68 -12.04
CA THR A 43 4.35 7.37 -11.00
C THR A 43 4.71 5.89 -10.94
N LYS A 44 4.30 5.07 -11.93
CA LYS A 44 4.53 3.61 -11.95
C LYS A 44 5.98 3.20 -11.71
N ASP A 45 6.93 4.01 -12.20
CA ASP A 45 8.36 3.72 -12.08
C ASP A 45 8.85 3.97 -10.65
N GLU A 46 8.30 4.98 -9.97
CA GLU A 46 8.56 5.25 -8.55
C GLU A 46 7.98 4.14 -7.67
N TRP A 47 6.76 3.69 -7.99
CA TRP A 47 6.12 2.55 -7.32
C TRP A 47 6.91 1.26 -7.49
N ARG A 48 7.38 0.97 -8.70
CA ARG A 48 8.22 -0.21 -8.96
C ARG A 48 9.51 -0.14 -8.16
N LYS A 49 10.18 1.01 -8.18
CA LYS A 49 11.43 1.22 -7.44
C LYS A 49 11.23 1.04 -5.93
N ALA A 50 10.17 1.64 -5.37
CA ALA A 50 9.85 1.50 -3.95
C ALA A 50 9.55 0.04 -3.56
N MET A 51 8.84 -0.71 -4.41
CA MET A 51 8.61 -2.15 -4.19
C MET A 51 9.91 -2.96 -4.24
N GLU A 52 10.81 -2.66 -5.17
CA GLU A 52 12.12 -3.31 -5.27
C GLU A 52 12.96 -3.05 -4.02
N GLU A 53 13.03 -1.80 -3.55
CA GLU A 53 13.74 -1.42 -2.33
C GLU A 53 13.17 -2.13 -1.09
N GLU A 54 11.85 -2.19 -0.95
CA GLU A 54 11.21 -2.89 0.16
C GLU A 54 11.48 -4.41 0.11
N LEU A 55 11.42 -5.01 -1.08
CA LEU A 55 11.73 -6.43 -1.27
C LEU A 55 13.19 -6.74 -0.90
N GLU A 56 14.14 -5.89 -1.30
CA GLU A 56 15.55 -6.02 -0.90
C GLU A 56 15.72 -5.93 0.62
N LEU A 57 15.00 -5.02 1.29
CA LEU A 57 15.02 -4.91 2.75
C LEU A 57 14.43 -6.15 3.43
N MET A 58 13.34 -6.70 2.90
CA MET A 58 12.73 -7.92 3.40
C MET A 58 13.69 -9.12 3.31
N ILE A 59 14.40 -9.26 2.18
CA ILE A 59 15.42 -10.29 1.98
C ILE A 59 16.58 -10.07 2.95
N LYS A 60 17.11 -8.83 3.02
CA LYS A 60 18.26 -8.48 3.88
C LYS A 60 17.98 -8.74 5.36
N ASN A 61 16.77 -8.43 5.81
CA ASN A 61 16.38 -8.57 7.21
C ASN A 61 15.80 -9.96 7.51
N GLN A 62 15.76 -10.87 6.53
CA GLN A 62 15.18 -12.22 6.66
C GLN A 62 13.76 -12.20 7.26
N PHE A 63 12.97 -11.20 6.90
CA PHE A 63 11.64 -11.02 7.47
C PHE A 63 10.64 -12.06 6.91
N TRP A 64 10.89 -12.55 5.69
CA TRP A 64 10.07 -13.57 5.03
C TRP A 64 10.92 -14.77 4.61
N ASP A 65 10.40 -15.97 4.83
CA ASP A 65 10.91 -17.20 4.24
C ASP A 65 10.27 -17.43 2.87
N LEU A 66 11.10 -17.59 1.84
CA LEU A 66 10.64 -18.03 0.52
C LEU A 66 10.29 -19.52 0.59
N VAL A 67 9.04 -19.83 0.29
CA VAL A 67 8.53 -21.21 0.25
C VAL A 67 8.28 -21.64 -1.19
N ASP A 68 8.46 -22.93 -1.45
CA ASP A 68 8.11 -23.50 -2.75
C ASP A 68 6.60 -23.36 -2.99
N LEU A 69 6.24 -23.14 -4.25
CA LEU A 69 4.84 -23.13 -4.66
C LEU A 69 4.22 -24.50 -4.36
N PRO A 70 3.04 -24.57 -3.71
CA PRO A 70 2.39 -25.85 -3.48
C PRO A 70 2.11 -26.56 -4.81
N SER A 71 2.31 -27.87 -4.82
CA SER A 71 1.87 -28.73 -5.91
C SER A 71 0.33 -28.79 -5.92
N ASP A 72 -0.26 -28.80 -7.11
CA ASP A 72 -1.72 -28.96 -7.30
C ASP A 72 -2.27 -30.28 -6.70
#